data_AF-A0A1Q9EEA2-F1
#
_entry.id   AF-A0A1Q9EEA2-F1
#
_cell.length_a   1.000
_cell.length_b   1.000
_cell.length_c   1.000
_cell.angle_alpha   90.00
_cell.angle_beta   90.00
_cell.angle_gamma   90.00
#
_symmetry.space_group_name_H-M   'P 1'
#
loop_
_entity.id
_entity.type
_entity.pdbx_description
1 polymer ?
#
loop_
_entity_poly.entity_id
_entity_poly.type
_entity_poly.pdbx_seq_one_letter_code
_entity_poly.pdbx_strand_id
1 'polypeptide(L)'
;MRFCPLLENIGRPLSVTPQKLLALVVQYLSKSAPRLYEAVHLNGLHSRVVLQVHGELRRLEAKEGRRLLNKIRLKGDVELDATALRKVYVSSNNEGWAPLVEDNFSTRVFQLHIRCAGALQRNRPVLVVPLPPKLVVPGARPPTESLEDVYDSNLVSKLARGETQAFSDGNKAWRRVCQEAGIPFEDVVHRQLQFAKIFRKRKGVSLQRPASWVTQEELNAVAVRIHGMLDVLDTARLATYLAEKNVFAHKFLLRCAKI
;
A
#
# COMPACT_ATOMS: atom_id res chain seq x y z
N MET A 1 -23.98 -0.75 21.43
CA MET A 1 -22.65 -0.10 21.35
C MET A 1 -21.75 -0.99 20.48
N ARG A 2 -21.21 -0.47 19.36
CA ARG A 2 -20.17 -1.18 18.59
C ARG A 2 -18.82 -0.58 18.97
N PHE A 3 -17.92 -1.42 19.46
CA PHE A 3 -16.57 -1.01 19.85
C PHE A 3 -15.77 -0.69 18.57
N CYS A 4 -14.65 0.02 18.75
CA CYS A 4 -13.70 0.26 17.66
C CYS A 4 -13.25 -1.12 17.09
N PRO A 5 -13.34 -1.37 15.77
CA PRO A 5 -13.05 -2.70 15.20
C PRO A 5 -11.66 -3.24 15.54
N LEU A 6 -10.71 -2.34 15.77
CA LEU A 6 -9.37 -2.67 16.25
C LEU A 6 -9.43 -3.26 17.68
N LEU A 7 -10.21 -2.66 18.58
CA LEU A 7 -10.40 -3.13 19.96
C LEU A 7 -11.27 -4.39 20.02
N GLU A 8 -12.23 -4.56 19.11
CA GLU A 8 -13.03 -5.78 19.00
C GLU A 8 -12.19 -7.00 18.60
N ASN A 9 -11.27 -6.81 17.65
CA ASN A 9 -10.45 -7.90 17.10
C ASN A 9 -9.14 -8.16 17.86
N ILE A 10 -8.57 -7.15 18.52
CA ILE A 10 -7.27 -7.24 19.21
C ILE A 10 -7.43 -7.24 20.74
N GLY A 11 -8.42 -6.51 21.26
CA GLY A 11 -8.49 -6.15 22.68
C GLY A 11 -8.91 -7.27 23.62
N ARG A 12 -9.54 -8.36 23.12
CA ARG A 12 -10.04 -9.45 23.98
C ARG A 12 -9.02 -10.56 24.31
N PRO A 13 -8.05 -10.95 23.44
CA PRO A 13 -7.17 -12.09 23.74
C PRO A 13 -5.72 -11.77 24.14
N LEU A 14 -5.22 -10.53 24.03
CA LEU A 14 -3.76 -10.30 23.92
C LEU A 14 -3.03 -9.62 25.10
N SER A 15 -3.67 -9.30 26.22
CA SER A 15 -3.00 -8.63 27.35
C SER A 15 -2.23 -7.35 26.93
N VAL A 16 -2.66 -6.68 25.85
CA VAL A 16 -2.04 -5.43 25.37
C VAL A 16 -2.71 -4.27 26.07
N THR A 17 -1.93 -3.49 26.81
CA THR A 17 -2.45 -2.28 27.44
C THR A 17 -2.82 -1.24 26.37
N PRO A 18 -3.80 -0.36 26.63
CA PRO A 18 -4.13 0.72 25.70
C PRO A 18 -2.93 1.59 25.30
N GLN A 19 -1.99 1.85 26.21
CA GLN A 19 -0.77 2.61 25.89
C GLN A 19 0.11 1.88 24.87
N LYS A 20 0.31 0.56 25.05
CA LYS A 20 1.10 -0.26 24.12
C LYS A 20 0.42 -0.38 22.75
N LEU A 21 -0.92 -0.50 22.73
CA LEU A 21 -1.67 -0.51 21.47
C LEU A 21 -1.50 0.82 20.71
N LEU A 22 -1.64 1.95 21.41
CA LEU A 22 -1.43 3.27 20.80
C LEU A 22 0.01 3.44 20.27
N ALA A 23 1.01 3.00 21.03
CA ALA A 23 2.40 3.04 20.60
C ALA A 23 2.64 2.24 19.31
N LEU A 24 2.05 1.04 19.21
CA LEU A 24 2.12 0.23 17.98
C LEU A 24 1.44 0.90 16.78
N VAL A 25 0.29 1.56 16.99
CA VAL A 25 -0.40 2.30 15.93
C VAL A 25 0.46 3.47 15.44
N VAL A 26 1.03 4.26 16.36
CA VAL A 26 1.89 5.40 16.02
C VAL A 26 3.14 4.93 15.28
N GLN A 27 3.77 3.84 15.74
CA GLN A 27 4.92 3.23 15.08
C GLN A 27 4.57 2.76 13.66
N TYR A 28 3.44 2.07 13.48
CA TYR A 28 2.97 1.60 12.17
C TYR A 28 2.77 2.76 11.18
N LEU A 29 2.23 3.89 11.63
CA LEU A 29 1.94 5.04 10.78
C LEU A 29 3.15 5.97 10.56
N SER A 30 4.25 5.75 11.26
CA SER A 30 5.45 6.57 11.14
C SER A 30 6.16 6.31 9.81
N LYS A 31 6.77 7.35 9.22
CA LYS A 31 7.57 7.22 7.98
C LYS A 31 8.76 6.28 8.14
N SER A 32 9.23 6.11 9.37
CA SER A 32 10.33 5.23 9.76
C SER A 32 9.81 4.08 10.62
N ALA A 33 8.73 3.44 10.15
CA ALA A 33 8.10 2.34 10.87
C ALA A 33 9.16 1.30 11.28
N PRO A 34 9.29 1.00 12.58
CA PRO A 34 10.33 0.12 13.08
C PRO A 34 10.19 -1.28 12.49
N ARG A 35 11.33 -1.97 12.30
CA ARG A 35 11.32 -3.40 11.95
C ARG A 35 10.64 -4.19 13.07
N LEU A 36 10.16 -5.40 12.77
CA LEU A 36 9.41 -6.21 13.74
C LEU A 36 10.17 -6.39 15.07
N TYR A 37 11.47 -6.69 15.03
CA TYR A 37 12.26 -6.87 16.26
C TYR A 37 12.38 -5.58 17.08
N GLU A 38 12.44 -4.42 16.42
CA GLU A 38 12.49 -3.11 17.08
C GLU A 38 11.15 -2.80 17.74
N ALA A 39 10.04 -3.04 17.03
CA ALA A 39 8.70 -2.88 17.60
C ALA A 39 8.46 -3.81 18.79
N VAL A 40 8.94 -5.06 18.73
CA VAL A 40 8.91 -6.02 19.85
C VAL A 40 9.68 -5.49 21.05
N HIS A 41 10.93 -5.06 20.84
CA HIS A 41 11.82 -4.56 21.89
C HIS A 41 11.28 -3.27 22.54
N LEU A 42 10.91 -2.28 21.71
CA LEU A 42 10.44 -0.97 22.16
C LEU A 42 9.15 -1.04 22.99
N ASN A 43 8.28 -2.01 22.72
CA ASN A 43 6.99 -2.13 23.42
C ASN A 43 7.00 -3.20 24.52
N GLY A 44 8.08 -3.98 24.65
CA GLY A 44 8.14 -5.14 25.54
C GLY A 44 6.96 -6.09 25.29
N LEU A 45 6.74 -6.45 24.03
CA LEU A 45 5.63 -7.30 23.58
C LEU A 45 6.17 -8.51 22.83
N HIS A 46 5.46 -9.64 22.90
CA HIS A 46 5.81 -10.80 22.10
C HIS A 46 5.58 -10.50 20.59
N SER A 47 6.43 -11.06 19.72
CA SER A 47 6.37 -10.86 18.25
C SER A 47 5.00 -11.18 17.66
N ARG A 48 4.37 -12.27 18.12
CA ARG A 48 3.00 -12.66 17.76
C ARG A 48 1.99 -11.53 17.97
N VAL A 49 2.09 -10.82 19.09
CA VAL A 49 1.18 -9.72 19.44
C VAL A 49 1.36 -8.56 18.47
N VAL A 50 2.60 -8.15 18.23
CA VAL A 50 2.95 -7.07 17.29
C VAL A 50 2.49 -7.41 15.87
N LEU A 51 2.73 -8.65 15.42
CA LEU A 51 2.30 -9.13 14.12
C LEU A 51 0.77 -9.13 13.97
N GLN A 52 0.04 -9.54 15.00
CA GLN A 52 -1.42 -9.52 14.99
C GLN A 52 -1.95 -8.08 14.90
N VAL A 53 -1.39 -7.16 15.68
CA VAL A 53 -1.77 -5.73 15.63
C VAL A 53 -1.50 -5.13 14.26
N HIS A 54 -0.28 -5.29 13.74
CA HIS A 54 0.07 -4.80 12.40
C HIS A 54 -0.75 -5.48 11.31
N GLY A 55 -1.12 -6.75 11.48
CA GLY A 55 -1.99 -7.50 10.60
C GLY A 55 -3.38 -6.86 10.49
N GLU A 56 -4.00 -6.54 11.64
CA GLU A 56 -5.29 -5.87 11.68
C GLU A 56 -5.23 -4.44 11.11
N LEU A 57 -4.17 -3.68 11.41
CA LEU A 57 -3.98 -2.35 10.83
C LEU A 57 -3.88 -2.40 9.30
N ARG A 58 -3.06 -3.32 8.76
CA ARG A 58 -2.99 -3.58 7.31
C ARG A 58 -4.34 -3.98 6.72
N ARG A 59 -5.12 -4.80 7.44
CA ARG A 59 -6.44 -5.24 6.98
C ARG A 59 -7.42 -4.07 6.89
N LEU A 60 -7.42 -3.18 7.88
CA LEU A 60 -8.23 -1.96 7.89
C LEU A 60 -7.81 -0.99 6.78
N GLU A 61 -6.51 -0.77 6.62
CA GLU A 61 -5.96 0.05 5.53
C GLU A 61 -6.33 -0.51 4.15
N ALA A 62 -6.18 -1.82 3.95
CA ALA A 62 -6.56 -2.47 2.70
C ALA A 62 -8.07 -2.37 2.42
N LYS A 63 -8.91 -2.46 3.46
CA LYS A 63 -10.37 -2.27 3.33
C LYS A 63 -10.68 -0.85 2.86
N GLU A 64 -10.06 0.14 3.45
CA GLU A 64 -10.27 1.54 3.09
C GLU A 64 -9.69 1.87 1.72
N GLY A 65 -8.51 1.35 1.40
CA GLY A 65 -7.91 1.45 0.06
C GLY A 65 -8.82 0.89 -1.03
N ARG A 66 -9.45 -0.28 -0.80
CA ARG A 66 -10.47 -0.83 -1.72
C ARG A 66 -11.69 0.07 -1.86
N ARG A 67 -12.15 0.69 -0.77
CA ARG A 67 -13.28 1.64 -0.79
C ARG A 67 -12.94 2.87 -1.62
N LEU A 68 -11.74 3.43 -1.47
CA LEU A 68 -11.26 4.57 -2.24
C LEU A 68 -11.07 4.21 -3.73
N LEU A 69 -10.45 3.06 -4.00
CA LEU A 69 -10.28 2.52 -5.37
C LEU A 69 -11.62 2.38 -6.11
N ASN A 70 -12.70 2.06 -5.40
CA ASN A 70 -14.03 1.96 -6.01
C ASN A 70 -14.61 3.32 -6.45
N LYS A 71 -14.24 4.40 -5.76
CA LYS A 71 -14.73 5.75 -6.01
C LYS A 71 -13.92 6.51 -7.06
N ILE A 72 -12.64 6.22 -7.19
CA ILE A 72 -11.77 6.96 -8.10
C ILE A 72 -12.09 6.61 -9.56
N ARG A 73 -12.09 7.64 -10.40
CA ARG A 73 -12.07 7.56 -11.86
C ARG A 73 -10.95 8.44 -12.39
N LEU A 74 -10.12 7.89 -13.26
CA LEU A 74 -9.00 8.59 -13.87
C LEU A 74 -9.45 9.25 -15.17
N LYS A 75 -8.84 10.40 -15.51
CA LYS A 75 -9.17 11.25 -16.65
C LYS A 75 -7.91 11.85 -17.27
N GLY A 76 -7.96 12.29 -18.52
CA GLY A 76 -6.82 12.86 -19.24
C GLY A 76 -5.76 11.82 -19.56
N ASP A 77 -4.49 12.16 -19.43
CA ASP A 77 -3.38 11.25 -19.71
C ASP A 77 -3.17 10.26 -18.56
N VAL A 78 -3.30 8.96 -18.86
CA VAL A 78 -3.12 7.88 -17.89
C VAL A 78 -2.13 6.84 -18.39
N GLU A 79 -1.08 6.61 -17.61
CA GLU A 79 -0.08 5.57 -17.84
C GLU A 79 -0.50 4.29 -17.12
N LEU A 80 -0.45 3.17 -17.85
CA LEU A 80 -0.77 1.82 -17.39
C LEU A 80 0.50 0.97 -17.45
N ASP A 81 0.82 0.31 -16.35
CA ASP A 81 2.03 -0.49 -16.23
C ASP A 81 1.83 -1.61 -15.19
N ALA A 82 2.61 -2.68 -15.28
CA ALA A 82 2.73 -3.66 -14.23
C ALA A 82 4.20 -3.91 -13.85
N THR A 83 4.44 -4.09 -12.57
CA THR A 83 5.80 -4.26 -12.06
C THR A 83 5.87 -5.27 -10.92
N ALA A 84 7.09 -5.73 -10.62
CA ALA A 84 7.37 -6.58 -9.47
C ALA A 84 7.83 -5.72 -8.27
N LEU A 85 7.02 -5.69 -7.21
CA LEU A 85 7.34 -5.02 -5.95
C LEU A 85 8.50 -5.69 -5.22
N ARG A 86 8.56 -7.03 -5.31
CA ARG A 86 9.60 -7.80 -4.63
C ARG A 86 9.86 -9.12 -5.35
N LYS A 87 11.11 -9.55 -5.29
CA LYS A 87 11.57 -10.88 -5.70
C LYS A 87 12.04 -11.66 -4.47
N VAL A 88 11.62 -12.91 -4.34
CA VAL A 88 12.11 -13.83 -3.30
C VAL A 88 12.39 -15.19 -3.92
N TYR A 89 13.36 -15.91 -3.37
CA TYR A 89 13.63 -17.29 -3.78
C TYR A 89 12.79 -18.24 -2.93
N VAL A 90 12.10 -19.16 -3.57
CA VAL A 90 11.27 -20.18 -2.91
C VAL A 90 11.68 -21.56 -3.38
N SER A 91 11.71 -22.52 -2.47
CA SER A 91 11.97 -23.92 -2.83
C SER A 91 10.73 -24.54 -3.48
N SER A 92 10.93 -25.48 -4.41
CA SER A 92 9.89 -26.33 -5.00
C SER A 92 9.05 -27.06 -3.96
N ASN A 93 9.62 -27.35 -2.79
CA ASN A 93 8.95 -28.09 -1.72
C ASN A 93 8.10 -27.19 -0.81
N ASN A 94 7.95 -25.90 -1.14
CA ASN A 94 7.13 -24.99 -0.37
C ASN A 94 5.65 -25.16 -0.74
N GLU A 95 4.89 -25.83 0.13
CA GLU A 95 3.46 -26.13 -0.07
C GLU A 95 2.62 -24.88 -0.38
N GLY A 96 2.98 -23.72 0.19
CA GLY A 96 2.25 -22.47 -0.01
C GLY A 96 2.33 -21.92 -1.44
N TRP A 97 3.31 -22.36 -2.23
CA TRP A 97 3.50 -21.93 -3.63
C TRP A 97 3.42 -23.10 -4.62
N ALA A 98 3.16 -24.31 -4.15
CA ALA A 98 3.00 -25.50 -4.98
C ALA A 98 1.98 -25.31 -6.12
N PRO A 99 0.82 -24.63 -5.93
CA PRO A 99 -0.12 -24.40 -7.04
C PRO A 99 0.41 -23.53 -8.18
N LEU A 100 1.52 -22.80 -7.96
CA LEU A 100 2.15 -21.94 -8.98
C LEU A 100 3.35 -22.62 -9.66
N VAL A 101 3.76 -23.79 -9.17
CA VAL A 101 4.84 -24.56 -9.78
C VAL A 101 4.22 -25.35 -10.93
N GLU A 102 4.58 -25.01 -12.17
CA GLU A 102 4.19 -25.84 -13.31
C GLU A 102 4.98 -27.17 -13.25
N ASP A 103 4.29 -28.29 -13.50
CA ASP A 103 4.84 -29.66 -13.38
C ASP A 103 6.08 -29.94 -14.25
N ASN A 104 6.38 -29.04 -15.19
CA ASN A 104 7.43 -29.23 -16.20
C ASN A 104 8.82 -28.70 -15.78
N PHE A 105 8.97 -28.15 -14.58
CA PHE A 105 10.25 -27.60 -14.13
C PHE A 105 11.04 -28.57 -13.23
N SER A 106 12.22 -29.00 -13.69
CA SER A 106 13.17 -29.81 -12.90
C SER A 106 13.92 -29.04 -11.80
N THR A 107 13.61 -27.75 -11.62
CA THR A 107 14.39 -26.86 -10.75
C THR A 107 13.88 -26.92 -9.31
N ARG A 108 14.80 -27.05 -8.34
CA ARG A 108 14.48 -27.11 -6.91
C ARG A 108 14.17 -25.76 -6.25
N VAL A 109 14.46 -24.66 -6.93
CA VAL A 109 14.33 -23.29 -6.43
C VAL A 109 13.80 -22.38 -7.55
N PHE A 110 12.79 -21.59 -7.24
CA PHE A 110 12.15 -20.64 -8.14
C PHE A 110 12.32 -19.21 -7.64
N GLN A 111 12.22 -18.24 -8.54
CA GLN A 111 12.07 -16.83 -8.22
C GLN A 111 10.59 -16.47 -8.21
N LEU A 112 10.06 -16.15 -7.03
CA LEU A 112 8.71 -15.63 -6.84
C LEU A 112 8.72 -14.12 -7.02
N HIS A 113 7.90 -13.65 -7.95
CA HIS A 113 7.62 -12.24 -8.17
C HIS A 113 6.32 -11.85 -7.49
N ILE A 114 6.40 -10.97 -6.49
CA ILE A 114 5.24 -10.28 -5.92
C ILE A 114 4.99 -9.06 -6.81
N ARG A 115 3.83 -9.03 -7.47
CA ARG A 115 3.56 -8.09 -8.56
C ARG A 115 2.37 -7.18 -8.26
N CYS A 116 2.32 -6.05 -8.95
CA CYS A 116 1.17 -5.16 -8.98
C CYS A 116 1.02 -4.53 -10.36
N ALA A 117 -0.22 -4.16 -10.71
CA ALA A 117 -0.51 -3.26 -11.82
C ALA A 117 -0.83 -1.87 -11.29
N GLY A 118 -0.50 -0.86 -12.07
CA GLY A 118 -0.68 0.54 -11.75
C GLY A 118 -1.41 1.28 -12.87
N ALA A 119 -2.22 2.27 -12.48
CA ALA A 119 -2.72 3.30 -13.37
C ALA A 119 -2.38 4.67 -12.77
N LEU A 120 -1.53 5.41 -13.46
CA LEU A 120 -1.02 6.71 -13.03
C LEU A 120 -1.63 7.80 -13.90
N GLN A 121 -2.46 8.66 -13.31
CA GLN A 121 -2.87 9.90 -13.94
C GLN A 121 -1.82 10.99 -13.72
N ARG A 122 -1.47 11.73 -14.77
CA ARG A 122 -0.43 12.77 -14.69
C ARG A 122 -0.72 13.83 -13.61
N ASN A 123 0.19 14.00 -12.64
CA ASN A 123 0.06 14.89 -11.47
C ASN A 123 -1.18 14.63 -10.58
N ARG A 124 -1.73 13.42 -10.64
CA ARG A 124 -3.04 13.04 -10.08
C ARG A 124 -2.90 11.64 -9.43
N PRO A 125 -3.98 11.01 -8.89
CA PRO A 125 -3.79 9.84 -8.03
C PRO A 125 -3.25 8.64 -8.80
N VAL A 126 -2.48 7.81 -8.11
CA VAL A 126 -2.02 6.50 -8.59
C VAL A 126 -2.96 5.45 -8.04
N LEU A 127 -3.50 4.63 -8.93
CA LEU A 127 -4.20 3.39 -8.54
C LEU A 127 -3.20 2.25 -8.63
N VAL A 128 -3.12 1.44 -7.58
CA VAL A 128 -2.29 0.23 -7.56
C VAL A 128 -3.18 -0.93 -7.16
N VAL A 129 -3.11 -2.02 -7.92
CA VAL A 129 -3.81 -3.27 -7.62
C VAL A 129 -2.81 -4.41 -7.58
N PRO A 130 -2.92 -5.34 -6.60
CA PRO A 130 -2.08 -6.52 -6.58
C PRO A 130 -2.41 -7.41 -7.79
N LEU A 131 -1.37 -7.98 -8.40
CA LEU A 131 -1.54 -9.04 -9.41
C LEU A 131 -1.20 -10.39 -8.78
N PRO A 132 -1.71 -11.50 -9.35
CA PRO A 132 -1.28 -12.84 -8.95
C PRO A 132 0.26 -12.94 -9.01
N PRO A 133 0.88 -13.50 -7.95
CA PRO A 133 2.31 -13.74 -7.97
C PRO A 133 2.64 -14.80 -9.03
N LYS A 134 3.84 -14.70 -9.63
CA LYS A 134 4.31 -15.65 -10.63
C LYS A 134 5.67 -16.21 -10.23
N LEU A 135 5.86 -17.50 -10.48
CA LEU A 135 7.15 -18.18 -10.36
C LEU A 135 7.86 -18.17 -11.71
N VAL A 136 9.16 -17.92 -11.69
CA VAL A 136 10.03 -18.10 -12.84
C VAL A 136 11.28 -18.87 -12.42
N VAL A 137 11.88 -19.61 -13.35
CA VAL A 137 13.16 -20.26 -13.10
C VAL A 137 14.25 -19.20 -12.88
N PRO A 138 15.23 -19.44 -11.99
CA PRO A 138 16.31 -18.49 -11.75
C PRO A 138 17.04 -18.13 -13.05
N GLY A 139 17.15 -16.83 -13.34
CA GLY A 139 17.81 -16.33 -14.54
C GLY A 139 16.89 -16.15 -15.75
N ALA A 140 15.63 -16.60 -15.66
CA ALA A 140 14.62 -16.24 -16.65
C ALA A 140 14.32 -14.74 -16.62
N ARG A 141 13.72 -14.26 -17.71
CA ARG A 141 13.21 -12.89 -17.79
C ARG A 141 12.06 -12.72 -16.79
N PRO A 142 11.90 -11.52 -16.20
CA PRO A 142 10.74 -11.21 -15.36
C PRO A 142 9.44 -11.50 -16.11
N PRO A 143 8.41 -12.01 -15.40
CA PRO A 143 7.15 -12.36 -16.04
C PRO A 143 6.40 -11.08 -16.46
N THR A 144 6.19 -10.94 -17.76
CA THR A 144 5.29 -9.92 -18.31
C THR A 144 3.85 -10.21 -17.88
N GLU A 145 3.05 -9.16 -17.71
CA GLU A 145 1.63 -9.26 -17.44
C GLU A 145 0.88 -9.83 -18.65
N SER A 146 0.04 -10.82 -18.40
CA SER A 146 -0.80 -11.45 -19.41
C SER A 146 -2.07 -10.62 -19.67
N LEU A 147 -2.79 -10.96 -20.73
CA LEU A 147 -4.09 -10.37 -21.00
C LEU A 147 -5.09 -10.58 -19.84
N GLU A 148 -5.08 -11.77 -19.24
CA GLU A 148 -5.86 -12.11 -18.05
C GLU A 148 -5.47 -11.24 -16.84
N ASP A 149 -4.17 -11.07 -16.57
CA ASP A 149 -3.69 -10.17 -15.51
C ASP A 149 -4.27 -8.76 -15.68
N VAL A 150 -4.35 -8.26 -16.92
CA VAL A 150 -4.90 -6.93 -17.23
C VAL A 150 -6.41 -6.86 -17.03
N TYR A 151 -7.18 -7.86 -17.45
CA TYR A 151 -8.63 -7.88 -17.19
C TYR A 151 -8.92 -7.93 -15.69
N ASP A 152 -8.25 -8.84 -14.96
CA ASP A 152 -8.46 -9.05 -13.53
C ASP A 152 -8.05 -7.84 -12.69
N SER A 153 -7.06 -7.06 -13.15
CA SER A 153 -6.66 -5.81 -12.52
C SER A 153 -7.83 -4.82 -12.42
N ASN A 154 -8.79 -4.90 -13.34
CA ASN A 154 -9.93 -4.01 -13.48
C ASN A 154 -9.56 -2.52 -13.50
N LEU A 155 -8.33 -2.18 -13.89
CA LEU A 155 -7.84 -0.80 -13.94
C LEU A 155 -8.42 -0.01 -15.12
N VAL A 156 -8.62 -0.65 -16.27
CA VAL A 156 -9.19 0.00 -17.46
C VAL A 156 -10.63 0.47 -17.21
N SER A 157 -11.41 -0.23 -16.39
CA SER A 157 -12.76 0.23 -16.02
C SER A 157 -12.77 1.48 -15.14
N LYS A 158 -11.62 1.86 -14.57
CA LYS A 158 -11.46 3.09 -13.80
C LYS A 158 -11.19 4.31 -14.67
N LEU A 159 -10.95 4.12 -15.97
CA LEU A 159 -10.72 5.21 -16.92
C LEU A 159 -12.06 5.82 -17.35
N ALA A 160 -12.14 7.14 -17.35
CA ALA A 160 -13.32 7.86 -17.84
C ALA A 160 -13.38 7.81 -19.37
N ARG A 161 -14.41 7.18 -19.91
CA ARG A 161 -14.62 7.08 -21.37
C ARG A 161 -14.77 8.46 -22.00
N GLY A 162 -14.16 8.66 -23.16
CA GLY A 162 -14.19 9.94 -23.90
C GLY A 162 -13.34 11.07 -23.31
N GLU A 163 -12.85 10.92 -22.08
CA GLU A 163 -12.01 11.92 -21.41
C GLU A 163 -10.58 11.45 -21.16
N THR A 164 -10.26 10.18 -21.49
CA THR A 164 -8.97 9.56 -21.14
C THR A 164 -8.20 9.14 -22.38
N GLN A 165 -6.90 9.44 -22.39
CA GLN A 165 -5.92 8.86 -23.29
C GLN A 165 -5.03 7.92 -22.47
N ALA A 166 -5.01 6.63 -22.84
CA ALA A 166 -4.21 5.62 -22.17
C ALA A 166 -2.84 5.45 -22.86
N PHE A 167 -1.84 5.12 -22.03
CA PHE A 167 -0.46 4.97 -22.43
C PHE A 167 0.15 3.74 -21.74
N SER A 168 0.99 2.97 -22.43
CA SER A 168 1.75 1.87 -21.81
C SER A 168 3.00 1.52 -22.63
N ASP A 169 3.93 0.80 -22.02
CA ASP A 169 5.25 0.45 -22.54
C ASP A 169 5.23 -0.77 -23.47
N GLY A 170 4.42 -0.69 -24.53
CA GLY A 170 4.44 -1.69 -25.61
C GLY A 170 3.92 -3.07 -25.23
N ASN A 171 3.39 -3.28 -24.02
CA ASN A 171 2.64 -4.49 -23.73
C ASN A 171 1.27 -4.45 -24.45
N LYS A 172 1.11 -5.39 -25.39
CA LYS A 172 -0.09 -5.53 -26.23
C LYS A 172 -1.37 -5.84 -25.43
N ALA A 173 -1.25 -6.38 -24.22
CA ALA A 173 -2.39 -6.66 -23.35
C ALA A 173 -3.15 -5.38 -22.99
N TRP A 174 -2.45 -4.32 -22.54
CA TRP A 174 -3.07 -3.03 -22.21
C TRP A 174 -3.76 -2.41 -23.41
N ARG A 175 -3.10 -2.42 -24.57
CA ARG A 175 -3.66 -1.93 -25.83
C ARG A 175 -4.99 -2.59 -26.14
N ARG A 176 -5.03 -3.92 -26.11
CA ARG A 176 -6.23 -4.69 -26.43
C ARG A 176 -7.39 -4.35 -25.49
N VAL A 177 -7.15 -4.38 -24.18
CA VAL A 177 -8.22 -4.12 -23.20
C VAL A 177 -8.71 -2.67 -23.27
N CYS A 178 -7.83 -1.70 -23.55
CA CYS A 178 -8.25 -0.31 -23.77
C CYS A 178 -9.12 -0.15 -25.03
N GLN A 179 -8.72 -0.77 -26.14
CA GLN A 179 -9.48 -0.75 -27.39
C GLN A 179 -10.88 -1.37 -27.24
N GLU A 180 -10.98 -2.52 -26.58
CA GLU A 180 -12.28 -3.15 -26.28
C GLU A 180 -13.16 -2.27 -25.39
N ALA A 181 -12.57 -1.50 -24.47
CA ALA A 181 -13.27 -0.56 -23.61
C ALA A 181 -13.61 0.79 -24.28
N GLY A 182 -13.21 1.00 -25.55
CA GLY A 182 -13.38 2.26 -26.27
C GLY A 182 -12.50 3.40 -25.73
N ILE A 183 -11.37 3.07 -25.12
CA ILE A 183 -10.39 4.03 -24.60
C ILE A 183 -9.27 4.20 -25.64
N PRO A 184 -9.02 5.43 -26.13
CA PRO A 184 -7.85 5.75 -26.95
C PRO A 184 -6.55 5.29 -26.28
N PHE A 185 -5.65 4.68 -27.05
CA PHE A 185 -4.43 4.08 -26.53
C PHE A 185 -3.23 4.39 -27.43
N GLU A 186 -2.09 4.70 -26.82
CA GLU A 186 -0.82 4.98 -27.51
C GLU A 186 0.34 4.23 -26.84
N ASP A 187 1.23 3.64 -27.66
CA ASP A 187 2.45 3.03 -27.12
C ASP A 187 3.44 4.14 -26.75
N VAL A 188 4.02 4.04 -25.56
CA VAL A 188 5.09 4.95 -25.13
C VAL A 188 6.44 4.28 -25.29
N VAL A 189 7.37 4.99 -25.94
CA VAL A 189 8.78 4.60 -25.97
C VAL A 189 9.51 5.36 -24.87
N HIS A 190 9.84 4.70 -23.75
CA HIS A 190 10.52 5.31 -22.59
C HIS A 190 11.83 6.05 -22.93
N ARG A 191 12.45 5.74 -24.07
CA ARG A 191 13.70 6.38 -24.55
C ARG A 191 13.55 7.89 -24.77
N GLN A 192 12.34 8.38 -25.07
CA GLN A 192 12.11 9.81 -25.35
C GLN A 192 11.66 10.61 -24.11
N LEU A 193 11.62 10.02 -22.91
CA LEU A 193 11.19 10.70 -21.68
C LEU A 193 9.83 11.42 -21.84
N GLN A 194 8.96 10.97 -22.75
CA GLN A 194 7.68 11.62 -23.05
C GLN A 194 6.78 11.72 -21.80
N PHE A 195 7.02 10.86 -20.80
CA PHE A 195 6.39 10.87 -19.48
C PHE A 195 7.29 11.33 -18.31
N ALA A 196 8.58 11.53 -18.53
CA ALA A 196 9.50 11.97 -17.48
C ALA A 196 9.70 13.49 -17.53
N LYS A 197 9.39 14.18 -16.44
CA LYS A 197 9.87 15.56 -16.24
C LYS A 197 11.39 15.54 -16.24
N ILE A 198 12.00 16.37 -17.10
CA ILE A 198 13.37 16.85 -16.84
C ILE A 198 13.30 17.69 -15.56
N PHE A 199 13.57 17.07 -14.42
CA PHE A 199 13.84 17.80 -13.19
C PHE A 199 15.16 18.54 -13.39
N ARG A 200 15.10 19.80 -13.83
CA ARG A 200 16.27 20.68 -13.76
C ARG A 200 16.59 20.86 -12.28
N LYS A 201 17.63 20.16 -11.82
CA LYS A 201 18.21 20.34 -10.49
C LYS A 201 18.44 21.85 -10.30
N ARG A 202 17.75 22.49 -9.34
CA ARG A 202 18.14 23.83 -8.89
C ARG A 202 19.56 23.69 -8.34
N LYS A 203 20.54 24.32 -8.97
CA LYS A 203 21.92 24.40 -8.46
C LYS A 203 21.83 25.04 -7.06
N GLY A 204 22.29 24.34 -6.02
CA GLY A 204 22.56 24.94 -4.72
C GLY A 204 21.89 24.34 -3.47
N VAL A 205 21.08 23.29 -3.55
CA VAL A 205 20.55 22.67 -2.32
C VAL A 205 21.34 21.40 -1.99
N SER A 206 22.24 21.52 -1.01
CA SER A 206 22.88 20.37 -0.38
C SER A 206 21.82 19.53 0.34
N LEU A 207 21.83 18.23 0.09
CA LEU A 207 21.05 17.25 0.84
C LEU A 207 21.64 17.16 2.26
N GLN A 208 21.19 18.03 3.17
CA GLN A 208 21.36 17.76 4.59
C GLN A 208 20.46 16.57 4.94
N ARG A 209 21.05 15.49 5.46
CA ARG A 209 20.31 14.44 6.16
C ARG A 209 19.65 15.08 7.39
N PRO A 210 18.31 15.01 7.56
CA PRO A 210 17.73 15.42 8.83
C PRO A 210 18.12 14.38 9.88
N ALA A 211 18.76 14.86 10.94
CA ALA A 211 18.98 14.11 12.16
C ALA A 211 17.63 13.70 12.78
N SER A 212 17.64 12.54 13.42
CA SER A 212 16.56 11.95 14.21
C SER A 212 15.80 12.98 15.05
N TRP A 213 14.48 13.05 14.89
CA TRP A 213 13.37 13.18 15.86
C TRP A 213 12.14 13.64 15.06
N VAL A 214 11.00 12.99 15.28
CA VAL A 214 9.73 13.31 14.59
C VAL A 214 9.35 14.75 14.92
N THR A 215 9.21 15.61 13.91
CA THR A 215 8.85 17.02 14.13
C THR A 215 7.37 17.16 14.51
N GLN A 216 7.00 18.25 15.18
CA GLN A 216 5.59 18.54 15.52
C GLN A 216 4.70 18.61 14.27
N GLU A 217 5.23 19.03 13.13
CA GLU A 217 4.54 19.01 11.84
C GLU A 217 4.29 17.59 11.33
N GLU A 218 5.22 16.66 11.55
CA GLU A 218 5.02 15.25 11.23
C GLU A 218 3.99 14.60 12.15
N LEU A 219 3.97 14.96 13.44
CA LEU A 219 2.91 14.55 14.37
C LEU A 219 1.53 15.08 13.94
N ASN A 220 1.45 16.34 13.49
CA ASN A 220 0.21 16.93 12.99
C ASN A 220 -0.24 16.30 11.66
N ALA A 221 0.69 15.98 10.76
CA ALA A 221 0.39 15.29 9.51
C ALA A 221 -0.07 13.83 9.74
N VAL A 222 0.51 13.15 10.74
CA VAL A 222 0.05 11.84 11.21
C VAL A 222 -1.34 11.98 11.85
N ALA A 223 -1.61 13.02 12.65
CA ALA A 223 -2.93 13.27 13.24
C ALA A 223 -4.03 13.50 12.18
N VAL A 224 -3.74 14.20 11.08
CA VAL A 224 -4.68 14.38 9.96
C VAL A 224 -4.92 13.07 9.19
N ARG A 225 -3.86 12.28 8.95
CA ARG A 225 -3.99 10.93 8.35
C ARG A 225 -4.77 9.97 9.25
N ILE A 226 -4.51 10.05 10.55
CA ILE A 226 -5.25 9.37 11.60
C ILE A 226 -6.70 9.84 11.57
N HIS A 227 -7.03 11.13 11.45
CA HIS A 227 -8.42 11.61 11.35
C HIS A 227 -9.18 10.99 10.16
N GLY A 228 -8.54 10.90 8.99
CA GLY A 228 -9.12 10.22 7.82
C GLY A 228 -9.29 8.69 7.99
N MET A 229 -8.47 8.05 8.81
CA MET A 229 -8.63 6.63 9.20
C MET A 229 -9.57 6.46 10.41
N LEU A 230 -9.71 7.47 11.26
CA LEU A 230 -10.49 7.46 12.51
C LEU A 230 -11.95 7.89 12.31
N ASP A 231 -12.36 8.37 11.12
CA ASP A 231 -13.79 8.38 10.76
C ASP A 231 -14.40 6.96 10.81
N VAL A 232 -13.57 5.91 10.72
CA VAL A 232 -13.94 4.50 10.91
C VAL A 232 -13.80 4.05 12.38
N LEU A 233 -13.04 4.78 13.18
CA LEU A 233 -12.72 4.46 14.58
C LEU A 233 -13.17 5.64 15.45
N ASP A 234 -14.48 5.77 15.61
CA ASP A 234 -15.19 6.72 16.48
C ASP A 234 -14.25 7.47 17.44
N THR A 235 -13.69 8.58 16.94
CA THR A 235 -12.61 9.36 17.56
C THR A 235 -12.99 9.79 18.97
N ALA A 236 -14.26 10.13 19.14
CA ALA A 236 -14.85 10.47 20.42
C ALA A 236 -14.78 9.29 21.39
N ARG A 237 -15.13 8.07 20.96
CA ARG A 237 -15.08 6.88 21.83
C ARG A 237 -13.67 6.43 22.19
N LEU A 238 -12.72 6.51 21.25
CA LEU A 238 -11.32 6.21 21.56
C LEU A 238 -10.74 7.25 22.54
N ALA A 239 -11.10 8.51 22.38
CA ALA A 239 -10.75 9.58 23.32
C ALA A 239 -11.41 9.37 24.69
N THR A 240 -12.70 9.03 24.76
CA THR A 240 -13.41 8.73 26.01
C THR A 240 -12.82 7.50 26.72
N TYR A 241 -12.54 6.41 25.99
CA TYR A 241 -11.92 5.21 26.56
C TYR A 241 -10.52 5.49 27.12
N LEU A 242 -9.73 6.33 26.44
CA LEU A 242 -8.40 6.74 26.91
C LEU A 242 -8.47 7.73 28.09
N ALA A 243 -9.51 8.57 28.14
CA ALA A 243 -9.79 9.50 29.25
C ALA A 243 -10.25 8.77 30.52
N GLU A 244 -11.13 7.77 30.39
CA GLU A 244 -11.61 6.93 31.50
C GLU A 244 -10.49 6.10 32.16
N LYS A 245 -9.40 5.83 31.43
CA LYS A 245 -8.24 5.06 31.91
C LYS A 245 -7.07 5.92 32.36
N ASN A 246 -7.29 7.22 32.61
CA ASN A 246 -6.31 8.16 33.16
C ASN A 246 -5.00 8.24 32.35
N VAL A 247 -5.09 8.11 31.02
CA VAL A 247 -3.95 8.28 30.13
C VAL A 247 -3.91 9.73 29.66
N PHE A 248 -2.72 10.33 29.70
CA PHE A 248 -2.34 11.70 29.32
C PHE A 248 -2.80 12.17 27.90
N ALA A 249 -3.57 11.36 27.17
CA ALA A 249 -4.04 11.55 25.81
C ALA A 249 -5.16 12.59 25.67
N HIS A 250 -5.79 13.03 26.76
CA HIS A 250 -6.96 13.92 26.71
C HIS A 250 -6.65 15.29 26.06
N LYS A 251 -5.46 15.87 26.31
CA LYS A 251 -5.06 17.15 25.69
C LYS A 251 -4.61 17.01 24.23
N PHE A 252 -4.06 15.85 23.84
CA PHE A 252 -3.61 15.58 22.48
C PHE A 252 -4.79 15.29 21.54
N LEU A 253 -5.75 14.49 21.99
CA LEU A 253 -6.94 14.12 21.20
C LEU A 253 -7.96 15.27 21.10
N LEU A 254 -8.16 16.07 22.16
CA LEU A 254 -9.01 17.27 22.08
C LEU A 254 -8.46 18.35 21.13
N ARG A 255 -7.14 18.39 20.91
CA ARG A 255 -6.53 19.30 19.93
C ARG A 255 -6.72 18.82 18.49
N CYS A 256 -6.78 17.50 18.28
CA CYS A 256 -7.04 16.92 16.97
C CYS A 256 -8.53 17.07 16.57
N ALA A 257 -9.46 16.96 17.52
CA ALA A 257 -10.90 17.06 17.26
C ALA A 257 -11.44 18.50 17.06
N LYS A 258 -10.57 19.52 17.12
CA LYS A 258 -10.92 20.95 16.89
C LYS A 258 -10.41 21.51 15.55
N ILE A 259 -9.88 20.66 14.67
CA ILE A 259 -9.51 20.96 13.28
C ILE A 259 -10.48 20.21 12.37
#